data_AF-A0A5D0PDG8-F1
#
_entry.id   AF-A0A5D0PDG8-F1
#
_cell.length_a   1.000
_cell.length_b   1.000
_cell.length_c   1.000
_cell.angle_alpha   90.00
_cell.angle_beta   90.00
_cell.angle_gamma   90.00
#
_symmetry.space_group_name_H-M   'P 1'
#
loop_
_entity.id
_entity.type
_entity.pdbx_description
1 polymer ?
#
loop_
_entity_poly.entity_id
_entity_poly.type
_entity_poly.pdbx_seq_one_letter_code
_entity_poly.pdbx_strand_id
1 'polypeptide(L)'
;MRDRNDTRRDRDDGRDQRRADQIREDERRGDGHAFTEHRDVSLEQLDRRVLTQVNARGIKEERQVRDATRFCRSDGDLLRCADAVWNSAELREMKQRQEALYHAGRTDRPKIFGEAALRDALGPDWRSRVDGRSLAADGRTRTTSFGDDATCFARWGLGDDGHWRLVTCFPKTGSQR
;
A
#
# COMPACT_ATOMS: atom_id res chain seq x y z
N MET A 1 -12.66 34.36 13.37
CA MET A 1 -12.65 33.88 11.96
C MET A 1 -11.88 32.55 11.84
N ARG A 2 -12.12 31.62 12.77
CA ARG A 2 -11.89 30.17 12.63
C ARG A 2 -13.25 29.59 12.18
N ASP A 3 -13.30 28.53 11.37
CA ASP A 3 -14.45 27.59 11.22
C ASP A 3 -14.64 26.97 9.81
N ARG A 4 -13.99 27.47 8.75
CA ARG A 4 -14.16 26.85 7.40
C ARG A 4 -13.13 25.76 7.05
N ASN A 5 -11.97 25.76 7.70
CA ASN A 5 -10.95 24.73 7.49
C ASN A 5 -11.16 23.51 8.38
N ASP A 6 -11.60 23.69 9.62
CA ASP A 6 -11.82 22.58 10.56
C ASP A 6 -12.97 21.68 10.08
N THR A 7 -14.07 22.26 9.61
CA THR A 7 -15.21 21.50 9.05
C THR A 7 -14.90 20.71 7.77
N ARG A 8 -13.85 21.08 7.01
CA ARG A 8 -13.40 20.29 5.85
C ARG A 8 -12.50 19.13 6.27
N ARG A 9 -11.56 19.37 7.19
CA ARG A 9 -10.70 18.32 7.75
C ARG A 9 -11.52 17.22 8.42
N ASP A 10 -12.48 17.59 9.26
CA ASP A 10 -13.33 16.62 9.98
C ASP A 10 -14.14 15.72 9.02
N ARG A 11 -14.54 16.27 7.85
CA ARG A 11 -15.28 15.52 6.82
C ARG A 11 -14.39 14.56 6.05
N ASP A 12 -13.18 14.97 5.72
CA ASP A 12 -12.20 14.14 5.03
C ASP A 12 -11.73 13.01 5.95
N ASP A 13 -11.46 13.30 7.23
CA ASP A 13 -11.08 12.31 8.24
C ASP A 13 -12.18 11.27 8.47
N GLY A 14 -13.45 11.70 8.56
CA GLY A 14 -14.58 10.78 8.69
C GLY A 14 -14.82 9.91 7.44
N ARG A 15 -14.45 10.39 6.25
CA ARG A 15 -14.51 9.61 5.00
C ARG A 15 -13.38 8.59 4.94
N ASP A 16 -12.16 9.01 5.27
CA ASP A 16 -10.99 8.15 5.30
C ASP A 16 -11.14 7.03 6.32
N GLN A 17 -11.68 7.33 7.51
CA GLN A 17 -11.94 6.31 8.52
C GLN A 17 -12.89 5.23 8.03
N ARG A 18 -14.05 5.61 7.47
CA ARG A 18 -15.02 4.63 6.93
C ARG A 18 -14.41 3.76 5.84
N ARG A 19 -13.56 4.34 5.01
CA ARG A 19 -12.88 3.60 3.95
C ARG A 19 -11.80 2.66 4.48
N ALA A 20 -11.03 3.11 5.47
CA ALA A 20 -10.05 2.26 6.15
C ALA A 20 -10.75 1.08 6.84
N ASP A 21 -11.90 1.31 7.49
CA ASP A 21 -12.70 0.26 8.12
C ASP A 21 -13.22 -0.76 7.10
N GLN A 22 -13.68 -0.30 5.93
CA GLN A 22 -14.10 -1.19 4.85
C GLN A 22 -12.95 -2.06 4.35
N ILE A 23 -11.77 -1.48 4.11
CA ILE A 23 -10.62 -2.26 3.65
C ILE A 23 -10.19 -3.26 4.72
N ARG A 24 -10.15 -2.87 6.00
CA ARG A 24 -9.86 -3.81 7.10
C ARG A 24 -10.89 -4.94 7.20
N GLU A 25 -12.16 -4.68 6.89
CA GLU A 25 -13.18 -5.72 6.78
C GLU A 25 -12.93 -6.67 5.61
N ASP A 26 -12.54 -6.14 4.44
CA ASP A 26 -12.14 -6.96 3.29
C ASP A 26 -10.89 -7.82 3.63
N GLU A 27 -9.91 -7.29 4.37
CA GLU A 27 -8.75 -8.06 4.85
C GLU A 27 -9.16 -9.21 5.77
N ARG A 28 -10.13 -8.99 6.67
CA ARG A 28 -10.65 -10.06 7.55
C ARG A 28 -11.33 -11.19 6.75
N ARG A 29 -11.87 -10.89 5.58
CA ARG A 29 -12.45 -11.87 4.65
C ARG A 29 -11.40 -12.58 3.79
N GLY A 30 -10.14 -12.14 3.85
CA GLY A 30 -9.02 -12.72 3.10
C GLY A 30 -8.71 -12.04 1.77
N ASP A 31 -9.33 -10.89 1.48
CA ASP A 31 -9.18 -10.19 0.19
C ASP A 31 -7.97 -9.26 0.11
N GLY A 32 -7.20 -9.11 1.21
CA GLY A 32 -6.07 -8.21 1.26
C GLY A 32 -5.26 -8.29 2.55
N HIS A 33 -4.27 -7.40 2.65
CA HIS A 33 -3.35 -7.27 3.78
C HIS A 33 -2.61 -5.92 3.79
N ALA A 34 -3.17 -4.87 3.15
CA ALA A 34 -2.55 -3.54 3.09
C ALA A 34 -2.32 -2.94 4.48
N PHE A 35 -3.36 -2.93 5.33
CA PHE A 35 -3.28 -2.42 6.70
C PHE A 35 -2.46 -3.34 7.59
N THR A 36 -2.80 -4.63 7.58
CA THR A 36 -2.16 -5.64 8.43
C THR A 36 -0.64 -5.72 8.20
N GLU A 37 -0.17 -5.51 6.97
CA GLU A 37 1.26 -5.59 6.67
C GLU A 37 1.99 -4.24 6.57
N HIS A 38 1.30 -3.14 6.28
CA HIS A 38 1.97 -1.89 5.92
C HIS A 38 1.45 -0.64 6.62
N ARG A 39 0.51 -0.74 7.55
CA ARG A 39 0.04 0.40 8.35
C ARG A 39 0.03 0.11 9.85
N ASP A 40 -0.49 -1.06 10.22
CA ASP A 40 -0.71 -1.48 11.61
C ASP A 40 0.49 -2.27 12.16
N VAL A 41 1.67 -2.13 11.54
CA VAL A 41 2.91 -2.82 11.91
C VAL A 41 3.90 -1.92 12.65
N SER A 42 4.56 -2.45 13.67
CA SER A 42 5.63 -1.77 14.43
C SER A 42 6.99 -1.86 13.72
N LEU A 43 7.95 -1.01 14.13
CA LEU A 43 9.33 -1.10 13.64
C LEU A 43 9.98 -2.44 13.99
N GLU A 44 9.71 -2.99 15.17
CA GLU A 44 10.19 -4.31 15.59
C GLU A 44 9.62 -5.42 14.68
N GLN A 45 8.35 -5.32 14.28
CA GLN A 45 7.77 -6.25 13.32
C GLN A 45 8.43 -6.13 11.95
N LEU A 46 8.77 -4.92 11.48
CA LEU A 46 9.54 -4.74 10.24
C LEU A 46 10.95 -5.35 10.35
N ASP A 47 11.64 -5.12 11.47
CA ASP A 47 12.96 -5.71 11.74
C ASP A 47 12.89 -7.24 11.68
N ARG A 48 11.89 -7.84 12.35
CA ARG A 48 11.64 -9.28 12.31
C ARG A 48 11.37 -9.76 10.88
N ARG A 49 10.51 -9.08 10.12
CA ARG A 49 10.16 -9.48 8.73
C ARG A 49 11.40 -9.60 7.84
N VAL A 50 12.28 -8.61 7.92
CA VAL A 50 13.51 -8.54 7.14
C VAL A 50 14.48 -9.66 7.52
N LEU A 51 14.57 -10.00 8.81
CA LEU A 51 15.46 -11.05 9.31
C LEU A 51 14.93 -12.46 9.02
N THR A 52 13.64 -12.70 9.26
CA THR A 52 13.05 -14.04 9.23
C THR A 52 12.39 -14.38 7.89
N GLN A 53 12.16 -13.38 7.04
CA GLN A 53 11.40 -13.52 5.81
C GLN A 53 9.95 -13.96 6.09
N VAL A 54 9.41 -13.65 7.27
CA VAL A 54 8.02 -13.95 7.65
C VAL A 54 7.24 -12.65 7.76
N ASN A 55 6.19 -12.47 6.95
CA ASN A 55 5.39 -11.25 6.94
C ASN A 55 4.52 -11.08 8.20
N ALA A 56 3.78 -9.97 8.29
CA ALA A 56 2.98 -9.67 9.47
C ALA A 56 1.87 -10.70 9.73
N ARG A 57 1.45 -11.44 8.69
CA ARG A 57 0.47 -12.53 8.79
C ARG A 57 1.08 -13.87 9.19
N GLY A 58 2.39 -13.94 9.44
CA GLY A 58 3.06 -15.19 9.80
C GLY A 58 3.40 -16.09 8.61
N ILE A 59 3.27 -15.58 7.38
CA ILE A 59 3.55 -16.34 6.17
C ILE A 59 4.99 -16.11 5.74
N LYS A 60 5.71 -17.19 5.45
CA LYS A 60 7.08 -17.11 4.90
C LYS A 60 7.02 -16.59 3.46
N GLU A 61 7.73 -15.50 3.21
CA GLU A 61 7.92 -14.90 1.90
C GLU A 61 8.85 -15.79 1.08
N GLU A 62 8.41 -16.17 -0.12
CA GLU A 62 9.21 -17.00 -1.04
C GLU A 62 10.39 -16.23 -1.64
N ARG A 63 10.27 -14.90 -1.72
CA ARG A 63 11.32 -14.00 -2.21
C ARG A 63 12.00 -13.33 -1.02
N GLN A 64 13.31 -13.14 -1.14
CA GLN A 64 14.06 -12.38 -0.16
C GLN A 64 13.57 -10.93 -0.12
N VAL A 65 12.80 -10.60 0.91
CA VAL A 65 12.42 -9.25 1.30
C VAL A 65 13.67 -8.54 1.79
N ARG A 66 14.23 -7.71 0.91
CA ARG A 66 15.35 -6.82 1.26
C ARG A 66 14.90 -5.64 2.11
N ASP A 67 13.67 -5.18 1.88
CA ASP A 67 13.06 -4.03 2.54
C ASP A 67 11.65 -4.37 3.04
N ALA A 68 11.36 -4.10 4.31
CA ALA A 68 10.00 -4.11 4.85
C ALA A 68 9.59 -2.70 5.23
N THR A 69 8.49 -2.20 4.68
CA THR A 69 8.09 -0.79 4.73
C THR A 69 6.66 -0.60 5.24
N ARG A 70 6.37 0.59 5.76
CA ARG A 70 5.04 0.96 6.28
C ARG A 70 4.73 2.46 6.09
N PHE A 71 3.45 2.79 6.13
CA PHE A 71 2.94 4.13 6.41
C PHE A 71 2.82 4.33 7.93
N CYS A 72 3.46 5.37 8.48
CA CYS A 72 3.68 5.47 9.93
C CYS A 72 2.85 6.54 10.64
N ARG A 73 2.14 7.43 9.92
CA ARG A 73 1.41 8.55 10.53
C ARG A 73 -0.10 8.32 10.61
N SER A 74 -0.75 7.95 9.51
CA SER A 74 -2.20 7.77 9.48
C SER A 74 -2.64 6.79 8.41
N ASP A 75 -3.89 6.33 8.55
CA ASP A 75 -4.56 5.49 7.57
C ASP A 75 -4.73 6.25 6.24
N GLY A 76 -4.99 7.55 6.33
CA GLY A 76 -5.10 8.44 5.18
C GLY A 76 -3.84 8.49 4.30
N ASP A 77 -2.64 8.21 4.83
CA ASP A 77 -1.44 8.13 3.99
C ASP A 77 -1.46 6.89 3.09
N LEU A 78 -1.87 5.73 3.62
CA LEU A 78 -2.07 4.53 2.82
C LEU A 78 -3.17 4.76 1.77
N LEU A 79 -4.30 5.35 2.17
CA LEU A 79 -5.43 5.60 1.28
C LEU A 79 -5.07 6.58 0.15
N ARG A 80 -4.35 7.66 0.45
CA ARG A 80 -3.85 8.61 -0.56
C ARG A 80 -2.90 7.93 -1.56
N CYS A 81 -2.00 7.07 -1.08
CA CYS A 81 -1.13 6.28 -1.95
C CYS A 81 -1.92 5.33 -2.85
N ALA A 82 -2.86 4.57 -2.27
CA ALA A 82 -3.71 3.69 -3.04
C ALA A 82 -4.53 4.45 -4.09
N ASP A 83 -5.05 5.64 -3.75
CA ASP A 83 -5.80 6.49 -4.68
C ASP A 83 -4.95 7.07 -5.80
N ALA A 84 -3.73 7.51 -5.50
CA ALA A 84 -2.81 8.03 -6.51
C ALA A 84 -2.54 6.97 -7.58
N VAL A 85 -2.30 5.72 -7.16
CA VAL A 85 -2.12 4.59 -8.08
C VAL A 85 -3.43 4.23 -8.79
N TRP A 86 -4.55 4.15 -8.06
CA TRP A 86 -5.87 3.81 -8.62
C TRP A 86 -6.32 4.75 -9.75
N ASN A 87 -6.00 6.04 -9.61
CA ASN A 87 -6.41 7.08 -10.55
C ASN A 87 -5.39 7.30 -11.69
N SER A 88 -4.28 6.56 -11.71
CA SER A 88 -3.27 6.65 -12.77
C SER A 88 -3.82 6.21 -14.14
N ALA A 89 -3.28 6.79 -15.21
CA ALA A 89 -3.67 6.42 -16.57
C ALA A 89 -3.32 4.95 -16.88
N GLU A 90 -2.12 4.50 -16.47
CA GLU A 90 -1.65 3.13 -16.65
C GLU A 90 -2.59 2.12 -15.99
N LEU A 91 -3.00 2.36 -14.73
CA LEU A 91 -3.89 1.43 -14.06
C LEU A 91 -5.30 1.42 -14.68
N ARG A 92 -5.77 2.56 -15.19
CA ARG A 92 -7.06 2.63 -15.90
C ARG A 92 -7.06 1.75 -17.16
N GLU A 93 -6.00 1.81 -17.95
CA GLU A 93 -5.84 0.96 -19.14
C GLU A 93 -5.72 -0.52 -18.77
N MET A 94 -4.93 -0.82 -17.73
CA MET A 94 -4.77 -2.19 -17.24
C MET A 94 -6.11 -2.76 -16.73
N LYS A 95 -6.89 -1.96 -16.00
CA LYS A 95 -8.22 -2.31 -15.52
C LYS A 95 -9.15 -2.66 -16.68
N GLN A 96 -9.27 -1.78 -17.67
CA GLN A 96 -10.12 -2.02 -18.86
C GLN A 96 -9.73 -3.32 -19.58
N ARG A 97 -8.42 -3.54 -19.77
CA ARG A 97 -7.91 -4.75 -20.39
C ARG A 97 -8.25 -6.01 -19.58
N GLN A 98 -8.06 -5.98 -18.26
CA GLN A 98 -8.33 -7.12 -17.39
C GLN A 98 -9.83 -7.42 -17.28
N GLU A 99 -10.68 -6.39 -17.22
CA GLU A 99 -12.14 -6.55 -17.25
C GLU A 99 -12.60 -7.17 -18.57
N ALA A 100 -12.03 -6.74 -19.71
CA ALA A 100 -12.33 -7.36 -21.01
C ALA A 100 -11.95 -8.84 -21.06
N LEU A 101 -10.78 -9.21 -20.52
CA LEU A 101 -10.36 -10.62 -20.42
C LEU A 101 -11.28 -11.44 -19.51
N TYR A 102 -11.71 -10.86 -18.39
CA TYR A 102 -12.63 -11.48 -17.44
C TYR A 102 -13.98 -11.79 -18.08
N HIS A 103 -14.60 -10.79 -18.71
CA HIS A 103 -15.89 -10.95 -19.39
C HIS A 103 -15.82 -11.89 -20.61
N ALA A 104 -14.65 -12.01 -21.24
CA ALA A 104 -14.41 -13.00 -22.30
C ALA A 104 -14.11 -14.42 -21.78
N GLY A 105 -14.15 -14.66 -20.46
CA GLY A 105 -13.85 -15.95 -19.83
C GLY A 105 -12.38 -16.37 -19.95
N ARG A 106 -11.46 -15.41 -20.16
CA ARG A 106 -10.02 -15.64 -20.34
C ARG A 106 -9.23 -15.55 -19.04
N THR A 107 -9.85 -15.07 -17.97
CA THR A 107 -9.30 -15.06 -16.61
C THR A 107 -10.45 -15.16 -15.63
N ASP A 108 -10.23 -15.85 -14.51
CA ASP A 108 -11.18 -16.05 -13.42
C ASP A 108 -10.93 -15.11 -12.24
N ARG A 109 -9.69 -14.62 -12.07
CA ARG A 109 -9.28 -13.76 -10.95
C ARG A 109 -8.39 -12.59 -11.42
N PRO A 110 -8.98 -11.58 -12.07
CA PRO A 110 -8.27 -10.38 -12.51
C PRO A 110 -7.50 -9.71 -11.38
N LYS A 111 -6.28 -9.32 -11.70
CA LYS A 111 -5.40 -8.56 -10.80
C LYS A 111 -4.80 -7.40 -11.56
N ILE A 112 -4.79 -6.23 -10.94
CA ILE A 112 -4.12 -5.05 -11.46
C ILE A 112 -3.20 -4.48 -10.40
N PHE A 113 -2.11 -3.88 -10.83
CA PHE A 113 -1.16 -3.22 -9.95
C PHE A 113 -0.52 -2.04 -10.67
N GLY A 114 0.00 -1.11 -9.90
CA GLY A 114 0.70 0.04 -10.43
C GLY A 114 1.53 0.72 -9.37
N GLU A 115 2.21 1.77 -9.77
CA GLU A 115 3.05 2.59 -8.91
C GLU A 115 2.75 4.08 -9.14
N ALA A 116 2.93 4.88 -8.09
CA ALA A 116 2.89 6.33 -8.16
C ALA A 116 4.02 6.89 -7.30
N ALA A 117 4.57 8.05 -7.64
CA ALA A 117 5.62 8.67 -6.83
C ALA A 117 5.07 9.02 -5.44
N LEU A 118 5.80 8.68 -4.37
CA LEU A 118 5.37 8.99 -2.99
C LEU A 118 5.21 10.50 -2.78
N ARG A 119 6.08 11.30 -3.42
CA ARG A 119 6.01 12.77 -3.40
C ARG A 119 4.68 13.29 -3.95
N ASP A 120 4.20 12.71 -5.04
CA ASP A 120 2.96 13.15 -5.69
C ASP A 120 1.73 12.69 -4.89
N ALA A 121 1.79 11.50 -4.30
CA ALA A 121 0.69 10.93 -3.52
C ALA A 121 0.53 11.58 -2.13
N LEU A 122 1.64 11.86 -1.43
CA LEU A 122 1.64 12.29 -0.03
C LEU A 122 2.02 13.76 0.18
N GLY A 123 2.56 14.41 -0.86
CA GLY A 123 3.01 15.80 -0.81
C GLY A 123 4.47 15.98 -0.38
N PRO A 124 4.91 17.22 -0.13
CA PRO A 124 6.33 17.55 0.07
C PRO A 124 6.97 16.94 1.33
N ASP A 125 6.17 16.61 2.35
CA ASP A 125 6.62 16.05 3.62
C ASP A 125 6.57 14.51 3.67
N TRP A 126 6.36 13.86 2.52
CA TRP A 126 6.11 12.41 2.39
C TRP A 126 7.12 11.52 3.11
N ARG A 127 8.40 11.92 3.17
CA ARG A 127 9.46 11.15 3.84
C ARG A 127 9.20 10.94 5.34
N SER A 128 8.48 11.86 5.98
CA SER A 128 8.14 11.78 7.40
C SER A 128 6.92 10.88 7.70
N ARG A 129 6.32 10.32 6.64
CA ARG A 129 5.08 9.55 6.65
C ARG A 129 5.27 8.08 6.33
N VAL A 130 6.49 7.70 5.94
CA VAL A 130 6.87 6.34 5.61
C VAL A 130 8.08 5.92 6.45
N ASP A 131 8.10 4.66 6.86
CA ASP A 131 9.25 4.04 7.53
C ASP A 131 9.61 2.74 6.81
N GLY A 132 10.84 2.27 7.00
CA GLY A 132 11.25 0.96 6.54
C GLY A 132 12.45 0.41 7.29
N ARG A 133 12.61 -0.91 7.20
CA ARG A 133 13.79 -1.66 7.64
C ARG A 133 14.36 -2.43 6.45
N SER A 134 15.69 -2.45 6.35
CA SER A 134 16.43 -3.13 5.28
C SER A 134 17.47 -4.08 5.88
N LEU A 135 17.72 -5.22 5.22
CA LEU A 135 18.79 -6.13 5.60
C LEU A 135 20.12 -5.62 5.04
N ALA A 136 21.04 -5.22 5.90
CA ALA A 136 22.39 -4.86 5.47
C ALA A 136 23.25 -6.12 5.21
N ALA A 137 24.34 -5.95 4.47
CA ALA A 137 25.26 -7.04 4.14
C ALA A 137 25.93 -7.70 5.36
N ASP A 138 25.98 -6.99 6.50
CA ASP A 138 26.46 -7.50 7.79
C ASP A 138 25.41 -8.35 8.55
N GLY A 139 24.25 -8.59 7.94
CA GLY A 139 23.15 -9.35 8.53
C GLY A 139 22.32 -8.58 9.56
N ARG A 140 22.58 -7.28 9.77
CA ARG A 140 21.83 -6.44 10.69
C ARG A 140 20.74 -5.65 9.96
N THR A 141 19.69 -5.29 10.68
CA THR A 141 18.67 -4.39 10.12
C THR A 141 19.13 -2.94 10.23
N ARG A 142 18.79 -2.14 9.21
CA ARG A 142 19.01 -0.69 9.18
C ARG A 142 17.73 0.01 8.74
N THR A 143 17.58 1.28 9.09
CA THR A 143 16.50 2.10 8.53
C THR A 143 16.64 2.17 7.02
N THR A 144 15.55 1.92 6.29
CA THR A 144 15.51 2.06 4.84
C THR A 144 15.71 3.51 4.43
N SER A 145 16.55 3.75 3.43
CA SER A 145 16.73 5.08 2.84
C SER A 145 15.80 5.24 1.63
N PHE A 146 14.89 6.22 1.69
CA PHE A 146 13.96 6.52 0.61
C PHE A 146 14.46 7.69 -0.26
N GLY A 147 14.87 7.34 -1.49
CA GLY A 147 15.29 8.28 -2.53
C GLY A 147 14.15 9.14 -3.08
N ASP A 148 14.46 10.11 -3.95
CA ASP A 148 13.45 10.95 -4.59
C ASP A 148 12.59 10.19 -5.61
N ASP A 149 13.08 9.04 -6.06
CA ASP A 149 12.43 8.09 -6.97
C ASP A 149 11.58 7.04 -6.25
N ALA A 150 11.38 7.17 -4.93
CA ALA A 150 10.56 6.24 -4.18
C ALA A 150 9.08 6.32 -4.59
N THR A 151 8.46 5.16 -4.75
CA THR A 151 7.07 5.01 -5.21
C THR A 151 6.21 4.38 -4.12
N CYS A 152 4.90 4.55 -4.19
CA CYS A 152 3.96 3.64 -3.56
C CYS A 152 3.56 2.59 -4.59
N PHE A 153 3.64 1.32 -4.21
CA PHE A 153 3.06 0.23 -4.97
C PHE A 153 1.66 -0.06 -4.42
N ALA A 154 0.72 -0.38 -5.30
CA ALA A 154 -0.57 -0.90 -4.89
C ALA A 154 -1.08 -1.96 -5.86
N ARG A 155 -1.80 -2.94 -5.33
CA ARG A 155 -2.40 -4.05 -6.08
C ARG A 155 -3.85 -4.24 -5.67
N TRP A 156 -4.70 -4.50 -6.66
CA TRP A 156 -6.10 -4.84 -6.50
C TRP A 156 -6.42 -6.19 -7.12
N GLY A 157 -7.43 -6.85 -6.55
CA GLY A 157 -8.03 -8.06 -7.09
C GLY A 157 -9.52 -7.83 -7.32
N LEU A 158 -10.07 -8.40 -8.38
CA LEU A 158 -11.51 -8.44 -8.58
C LEU A 158 -12.10 -9.57 -7.74
N GLY A 159 -13.03 -9.23 -6.85
CA GLY A 159 -13.78 -10.20 -6.05
C GLY A 159 -14.88 -10.88 -6.85
N ASP A 160 -15.40 -11.99 -6.31
CA ASP A 160 -16.47 -12.77 -6.93
C ASP A 160 -17.81 -12.00 -7.04
N ASP A 161 -17.96 -10.93 -6.26
CA ASP A 161 -19.09 -9.99 -6.33
C ASP A 161 -18.93 -8.91 -7.41
N GLY A 162 -17.84 -8.97 -8.20
CA GLY A 162 -17.54 -8.01 -9.25
C GLY A 162 -16.94 -6.69 -8.75
N HIS A 163 -16.56 -6.60 -7.47
CA HIS A 163 -15.94 -5.40 -6.92
C HIS A 163 -14.43 -5.53 -6.81
N TRP A 164 -13.71 -4.48 -7.21
CA TRP A 164 -12.26 -4.40 -7.04
C TRP A 164 -11.92 -4.07 -5.58
N ARG A 165 -11.09 -4.90 -4.95
CA ARG A 165 -10.64 -4.73 -3.56
C ARG A 165 -9.13 -4.54 -3.50
N LEU A 166 -8.68 -3.69 -2.57
CA LEU A 166 -7.25 -3.44 -2.38
C LEU A 166 -6.62 -4.65 -1.70
N VAL A 167 -5.68 -5.30 -2.39
CA VAL A 167 -4.96 -6.47 -1.87
C VAL A 167 -3.80 -6.03 -0.99
N THR A 168 -2.99 -5.08 -1.46
CA THR A 168 -1.86 -4.52 -0.70
C THR A 168 -1.48 -3.14 -1.22
N CYS A 169 -0.92 -2.31 -0.34
CA CYS A 169 -0.30 -1.04 -0.69
C CYS A 169 0.87 -0.77 0.24
N PHE A 170 2.04 -0.41 -0.31
CA PHE A 170 3.23 -0.14 0.49
C PHE A 170 4.18 0.88 -0.15
N PRO A 171 4.94 1.64 0.66
CA PRO A 171 6.05 2.43 0.17
C PRO A 171 7.16 1.52 -0.36
N LYS A 172 7.72 1.84 -1.51
CA LYS A 172 8.76 1.07 -2.17
C LYS A 172 9.96 1.99 -2.42
N THR A 173 11.15 1.51 -2.11
CA THR A 173 12.38 2.19 -2.51
C THR A 173 12.44 2.22 -4.04
N GLY A 174 12.93 3.32 -4.60
CA GLY A 174 13.19 3.38 -6.03
C GLY A 174 14.12 2.25 -6.45
N SER A 175 13.99 1.81 -7.71
CA SER A 175 14.90 0.80 -8.23
C SER A 175 16.28 1.41 -8.34
N GLN A 176 17.22 0.97 -7.48
CA GLN A 176 18.63 1.25 -7.70
C GLN A 176 19.00 0.72 -9.09
N ARG A 177 19.20 1.63 -10.04
CA ARG A 177 19.83 1.33 -11.32
C ARG A 177 21.32 1.12 -11.12
#